data_AF-A0A2I0SPF7-F1
#
_entry.id   AF-A0A2I0SPF7-F1
#
_cell.length_a   1.000
_cell.length_b   1.000
_cell.length_c   1.000
_cell.angle_alpha   90.00
_cell.angle_beta   90.00
_cell.angle_gamma   90.00
#
_symmetry.space_group_name_H-M   'P 1'
#
loop_
_entity.id
_entity.type
_entity.pdbx_description
1 polymer ?
#
loop_
_entity_poly.entity_id
_entity_poly.type
_entity_poly.pdbx_seq_one_letter_code
_entity_poly.pdbx_strand_id
1 'polypeptide(L)'
;MRSRQDFWEDFKKYPGIFVARVNFESVTGFLSGYDVATAGDLLNGFQEWLATELGFGRNLNWVALVLNFAFPEGRPTEPWSPEDDQHAVDQLLKLLDEYFGSLAGGPKTDGEPQPAPQSSRTGPPRS
;
A
#
# COMPACT_ATOMS: atom_id res chain seq x y z
N MET A 1 12.69 12.99 14.86
CA MET A 1 11.54 12.21 14.35
C MET A 1 12.12 11.08 13.51
N ARG A 2 11.77 9.83 13.82
CA ARG A 2 12.23 8.66 13.06
C ARG A 2 11.53 8.65 11.70
N SER A 3 12.26 8.44 10.60
CA SER A 3 11.62 8.38 9.29
C SER A 3 10.78 7.11 9.16
N ARG A 4 9.72 7.17 8.36
CA ARG A 4 8.82 6.04 8.08
C ARG A 4 9.59 4.82 7.53
N GLN A 5 10.62 5.09 6.71
CA GLN A 5 11.53 4.09 6.17
C GLN A 5 12.38 3.41 7.25
N ASP A 6 12.92 4.18 8.20
CA ASP A 6 13.77 3.66 9.29
C ASP A 6 12.98 2.73 10.22
N PHE A 7 11.70 3.07 10.46
CA PHE A 7 10.78 2.19 11.20
C PHE A 7 10.55 0.88 10.46
N TRP A 8 10.33 0.93 9.14
CA TRP A 8 10.06 -0.26 8.34
C TRP A 8 11.24 -1.23 8.29
N GLU A 9 12.45 -0.72 8.09
CA GLU A 9 13.67 -1.54 8.09
C GLU A 9 13.89 -2.23 9.44
N ASP A 10 13.65 -1.52 10.54
CA ASP A 10 13.72 -2.11 11.89
C ASP A 10 12.63 -3.16 12.13
N PHE A 11 11.41 -2.91 11.66
CA PHE A 11 10.30 -3.84 11.78
C PHE A 11 10.59 -5.14 11.03
N LYS A 12 11.10 -5.06 9.80
CA LYS A 12 11.54 -6.24 9.02
C LYS A 12 12.66 -7.02 9.72
N LYS A 13 13.58 -6.31 10.37
CA LYS A 13 14.76 -6.92 11.00
C LYS A 13 14.44 -7.59 12.34
N TYR A 14 13.46 -7.07 13.09
CA TYR A 14 13.13 -7.55 14.43
C TYR A 14 11.62 -7.65 14.71
N PRO A 15 10.85 -8.40 13.92
CA PRO A 15 9.39 -8.46 14.07
C PRO A 15 8.96 -8.92 15.48
N GLY A 16 9.72 -9.82 16.11
CA GLY A 16 9.46 -10.32 17.47
C GLY A 16 9.67 -9.30 18.61
N ILE A 17 10.27 -8.14 18.35
CA ILE A 17 10.33 -7.02 19.32
C ILE A 17 9.01 -6.25 19.32
N PHE A 18 8.28 -6.26 18.20
CA PHE A 18 7.07 -5.47 17.99
C PHE A 18 5.79 -6.26 18.25
N VAL A 19 5.79 -7.57 18.01
CA VAL A 19 4.61 -8.43 18.19
C VAL A 19 4.97 -9.75 18.88
N ALA A 20 4.27 -10.07 19.96
CA ALA A 20 4.45 -11.29 20.75
C ALA A 20 4.01 -12.56 20.01
N ARG A 21 3.06 -12.43 19.08
CA ARG A 21 2.70 -13.43 18.06
C ARG A 21 2.46 -12.71 16.74
N VAL A 22 3.05 -13.22 15.68
CA VAL A 22 2.88 -12.69 14.33
C VAL A 22 1.63 -13.31 13.72
N ASN A 23 0.46 -12.78 14.07
CA ASN A 23 -0.80 -13.08 13.41
C ASN A 23 -1.40 -11.81 12.83
N PHE A 24 -2.35 -11.96 11.91
CA PHE A 24 -2.85 -10.82 11.13
C PHE A 24 -3.51 -9.76 12.01
N GLU A 25 -4.29 -10.18 13.00
CA GLU A 25 -4.95 -9.29 13.95
C GLU A 25 -3.93 -8.48 14.78
N SER A 26 -2.88 -9.12 15.31
CA SER A 26 -1.87 -8.44 16.13
C SER A 26 -1.07 -7.42 15.31
N VAL A 27 -0.70 -7.78 14.08
CA VAL A 27 0.08 -6.90 13.21
C VAL A 27 -0.77 -5.71 12.77
N THR A 28 -2.02 -5.92 12.34
CA THR A 28 -2.90 -4.83 11.91
C THR A 28 -3.30 -3.91 13.08
N GLY A 29 -3.52 -4.47 14.27
CA GLY A 29 -3.76 -3.71 15.50
C GLY A 29 -2.56 -2.85 15.90
N PHE A 30 -1.35 -3.40 15.85
CA PHE A 30 -0.12 -2.66 16.12
C PHE A 30 0.09 -1.49 15.13
N LEU A 31 -0.05 -1.75 13.82
CA LEU A 31 0.10 -0.72 12.78
C LEU A 31 -0.94 0.40 12.94
N SER A 32 -2.19 0.06 13.22
CA SER A 32 -3.25 1.04 13.47
C SER A 32 -2.93 1.90 14.69
N GLY A 33 -2.46 1.29 15.78
CA GLY A 33 -2.07 2.02 17.00
C GLY A 33 -0.86 2.93 16.77
N TYR A 34 0.13 2.48 16.01
CA TYR A 34 1.30 3.26 15.66
C TYR A 34 0.97 4.44 14.73
N ASP A 35 0.07 4.21 13.76
CA ASP A 35 -0.43 5.26 12.89
C ASP A 35 -1.13 6.37 13.69
N VAL A 36 -2.02 5.99 14.63
CA VAL A 36 -2.64 6.94 15.55
C VAL A 36 -1.60 7.69 16.39
N ALA A 37 -0.59 6.99 16.92
CA ALA A 37 0.48 7.60 17.71
C ALA A 37 1.37 8.56 16.89
N THR A 38 1.42 8.39 15.57
CA THR A 38 2.13 9.27 14.62
C THR A 38 1.20 10.28 13.95
N ALA A 39 -0.01 10.50 14.48
CA ALA A 39 -1.02 11.42 13.93
C ALA A 39 -1.44 11.09 12.48
N GLY A 40 -1.52 9.79 12.16
CA GLY A 40 -1.92 9.27 10.87
C GLY A 40 -0.80 9.28 9.83
N ASP A 41 0.43 9.58 10.24
CA ASP A 41 1.51 9.78 9.29
C ASP A 41 1.91 8.44 8.66
N LEU A 42 2.13 7.37 9.45
CA LEU A 42 2.62 6.07 8.93
C LEU A 42 1.82 5.52 7.73
N LEU A 43 0.49 5.52 7.79
CA LEU A 43 -0.39 4.94 6.78
C LEU A 43 -1.04 6.01 5.89
N ASN A 44 -0.59 7.26 5.97
CA ASN A 44 -1.16 8.36 5.20
C ASN A 44 -1.10 8.09 3.68
N GLY A 45 -2.24 7.83 3.05
CA GLY A 45 -2.33 7.52 1.62
C GLY A 45 -2.13 6.04 1.27
N PHE A 46 -1.93 5.16 2.26
CA PHE A 46 -1.79 3.72 2.03
C PHE A 46 -3.09 3.11 1.49
N GLN A 47 -4.25 3.51 2.01
CA GLN A 47 -5.54 3.03 1.50
C GLN A 47 -5.78 3.46 0.05
N GLU A 48 -5.47 4.70 -0.30
CA GLU A 48 -5.53 5.22 -1.67
C GLU A 48 -4.60 4.46 -2.61
N TRP A 49 -3.38 4.21 -2.15
CA TRP A 49 -2.39 3.45 -2.91
C TRP A 49 -2.88 2.02 -3.16
N LEU A 50 -3.38 1.33 -2.12
CA LEU A 50 -3.97 -0.01 -2.26
C LEU A 50 -5.16 -0.04 -3.21
N ALA A 51 -6.08 0.92 -3.11
CA ALA A 51 -7.23 0.98 -4.01
C ALA A 51 -6.80 1.17 -5.47
N THR A 52 -5.75 1.95 -5.71
CA THR A 52 -5.19 2.21 -7.04
C THR A 52 -4.45 0.98 -7.58
N GLU A 53 -3.55 0.40 -6.78
CA GLU A 53 -2.71 -0.73 -7.19
C GLU A 53 -3.54 -2.01 -7.41
N LEU A 54 -4.54 -2.24 -6.56
CA LEU A 54 -5.39 -3.42 -6.62
C LEU A 54 -6.64 -3.25 -7.49
N GLY A 55 -6.88 -2.03 -8.01
CA GLY A 55 -8.08 -1.71 -8.78
C GLY A 55 -9.39 -1.85 -7.99
N PHE A 56 -9.34 -1.83 -6.65
CA PHE A 56 -10.50 -1.90 -5.78
C PHE A 56 -11.09 -0.50 -5.49
N GLY A 57 -12.36 -0.46 -5.10
CA GLY A 57 -13.00 0.79 -4.69
C GLY A 57 -12.41 1.35 -3.39
N ARG A 58 -12.27 2.68 -3.31
CA ARG A 58 -11.80 3.44 -2.12
C ARG A 58 -12.73 3.36 -0.89
N ASN A 59 -13.85 2.66 -1.02
CA ASN A 59 -14.87 2.52 0.04
C ASN A 59 -14.51 1.46 1.09
N LEU A 60 -13.47 0.66 0.84
CA LEU A 60 -12.98 -0.35 1.77
C LEU A 60 -11.84 0.22 2.61
N ASN A 61 -11.80 -0.14 3.89
CA ASN A 61 -10.63 0.16 4.71
C ASN A 61 -9.41 -0.64 4.23
N TRP A 62 -8.21 -0.15 4.52
CA TRP A 62 -6.97 -0.80 4.08
C TRP A 62 -6.87 -2.27 4.53
N VAL A 63 -7.38 -2.62 5.71
CA VAL A 63 -7.41 -4.01 6.21
C VAL A 63 -8.23 -4.92 5.27
N ALA A 64 -9.43 -4.49 4.87
CA ALA A 64 -10.27 -5.25 3.96
C ALA A 64 -9.65 -5.36 2.56
N LEU A 65 -8.97 -4.32 2.09
CA LEU A 65 -8.25 -4.35 0.81
C LEU A 65 -7.11 -5.39 0.84
N VAL A 66 -6.32 -5.41 1.92
CA VAL A 66 -5.25 -6.40 2.12
C VAL A 66 -5.82 -7.82 2.14
N LEU A 67 -6.94 -8.06 2.84
CA LEU A 67 -7.56 -9.38 2.88
C LEU A 67 -8.14 -9.82 1.54
N ASN A 68 -8.73 -8.91 0.76
CA ASN A 68 -9.21 -9.23 -0.57
C ASN A 68 -8.05 -9.55 -1.53
N PHE A 69 -6.90 -8.92 -1.34
CA PHE A 69 -5.68 -9.26 -2.07
C PHE A 69 -5.10 -10.61 -1.63
N ALA A 70 -5.04 -10.87 -0.33
CA ALA A 70 -4.49 -12.11 0.21
C ALA A 70 -5.35 -13.34 -0.10
N PHE A 71 -6.67 -13.16 -0.16
CA PHE A 71 -7.66 -14.22 -0.38
C PHE A 71 -8.63 -13.85 -1.52
N PRO A 72 -8.17 -13.87 -2.78
CA PRO A 72 -9.00 -13.47 -3.93
C PRO A 72 -10.20 -14.41 -4.15
N GLU A 73 -10.09 -15.68 -3.73
CA GLU A 73 -11.15 -16.69 -3.85
C GLU A 73 -12.15 -16.67 -2.68
N GLY A 74 -11.93 -15.79 -1.69
CA GLY A 74 -12.76 -15.69 -0.50
C GLY A 74 -11.99 -16.01 0.77
N ARG A 75 -12.39 -15.35 1.87
CA ARG A 75 -11.69 -15.46 3.15
C ARG A 75 -11.83 -16.87 3.75
N PRO A 76 -10.80 -17.37 4.44
CA PRO A 76 -10.89 -18.61 5.21
C PRO A 76 -12.00 -18.50 6.27
N THR A 77 -12.61 -19.65 6.58
CA THR A 77 -13.60 -19.72 7.65
C THR A 77 -12.89 -19.59 8.99
N GLU A 78 -13.45 -18.78 9.89
CA GLU A 78 -12.91 -18.65 11.24
C GLU A 78 -13.18 -19.93 12.08
N PRO A 79 -12.24 -20.33 12.96
CA PRO A 79 -10.94 -19.70 13.21
C PRO A 79 -9.91 -19.99 12.12
N TRP A 80 -9.07 -19.01 11.80
CA TRP A 80 -8.02 -19.16 10.79
C TRP A 80 -6.96 -20.16 11.23
N SER A 81 -6.42 -20.89 10.24
CA SER A 81 -5.25 -21.71 10.48
C SER A 81 -4.01 -20.82 10.68
N PRO A 82 -2.97 -21.28 11.40
CA PRO A 82 -1.71 -20.55 11.50
C PRO A 82 -1.09 -20.23 10.13
N GLU A 83 -1.35 -21.07 9.13
CA GLU A 83 -0.87 -20.89 7.76
C GLU A 83 -1.60 -19.74 7.05
N ASP A 84 -2.93 -19.65 7.21
CA ASP A 84 -3.73 -18.54 6.68
C ASP A 84 -3.34 -17.21 7.35
N ASP A 85 -3.13 -17.22 8.66
CA ASP A 85 -2.66 -16.06 9.42
C ASP A 85 -1.29 -15.59 8.92
N GLN A 86 -0.35 -16.51 8.76
CA GLN A 86 0.99 -16.20 8.26
C GLN A 86 0.94 -15.68 6.81
N HIS A 87 0.14 -16.32 5.94
CA HIS A 87 -0.04 -15.86 4.57
C HIS A 87 -0.61 -14.45 4.51
N ALA A 88 -1.63 -14.14 5.31
CA ALA A 88 -2.21 -12.80 5.37
C ALA A 88 -1.20 -11.75 5.86
N VAL A 89 -0.37 -12.10 6.86
CA VAL A 89 0.72 -11.22 7.32
C VAL A 89 1.75 -11.02 6.21
N ASP A 90 2.19 -12.07 5.53
CA ASP A 90 3.20 -11.97 4.47
C ASP A 90 2.73 -11.06 3.32
N GLN A 91 1.45 -11.19 2.92
CA GLN A 91 0.86 -10.29 1.91
C GLN A 91 0.79 -8.84 2.40
N LEU A 92 0.41 -8.61 3.66
CA LEU A 92 0.42 -7.27 4.25
C LEU A 92 1.82 -6.65 4.22
N LEU A 93 2.84 -7.42 4.64
CA LEU A 93 4.21 -6.91 4.68
C LEU A 93 4.74 -6.61 3.28
N LYS A 94 4.42 -7.45 2.30
CA LYS A 94 4.76 -7.21 0.89
C LYS A 94 4.15 -5.90 0.38
N LEU A 95 2.86 -5.67 0.62
CA LEU A 95 2.18 -4.44 0.18
C LEU A 95 2.75 -3.19 0.85
N LEU A 96 3.14 -3.27 2.12
CA LEU A 96 3.81 -2.17 2.82
C LEU A 96 5.21 -1.90 2.26
N ASP A 97 5.97 -2.93 1.91
CA ASP A 97 7.30 -2.78 1.28
C ASP A 97 7.19 -2.10 -0.09
N GLU A 98 6.23 -2.51 -0.91
CA GLU A 98 5.93 -1.89 -2.20
C GLU A 98 5.47 -0.44 -2.05
N TYR A 99 4.59 -0.17 -1.09
CA TYR A 99 4.13 1.19 -0.78
C TYR A 99 5.28 2.09 -0.34
N PHE A 100 6.11 1.69 0.62
CA PHE A 100 7.26 2.49 1.05
C PHE A 100 8.31 2.64 -0.07
N GLY A 101 8.49 1.62 -0.91
CA GLY A 101 9.29 1.73 -2.13
C GLY A 101 8.76 2.79 -3.11
N SER A 102 7.43 2.86 -3.28
CA SER A 102 6.76 3.86 -4.13
C SER A 102 6.83 5.29 -3.59
N LEU A 103 7.10 5.46 -2.29
CA LEU A 103 7.34 6.78 -1.69
C LEU A 103 8.80 7.21 -1.86
N ALA A 104 9.75 6.26 -1.83
CA ALA A 104 11.18 6.51 -1.98
C ALA A 104 11.59 6.77 -3.44
N GLY A 105 10.95 6.09 -4.39
CA GLY A 105 10.98 6.45 -5.80
C GLY A 105 9.79 7.34 -6.10
N GLY A 106 9.98 8.67 -6.20
CA GLY A 106 8.90 9.62 -6.48
C GLY A 106 7.95 9.17 -7.60
N PRO A 107 6.72 9.70 -7.63
CA PRO A 107 5.58 9.11 -8.33
C PRO A 107 5.99 8.67 -9.73
N LYS A 108 5.73 7.39 -10.07
CA LYS A 108 5.64 6.98 -11.46
C LYS A 108 4.55 7.85 -12.07
N THR A 109 4.98 8.88 -12.78
CA THR A 109 4.15 9.68 -13.66
C THR A 109 3.75 8.78 -14.82
N ASP A 110 2.83 7.86 -14.58
CA ASP A 110 1.98 7.30 -15.63
C ASP A 110 0.98 8.40 -16.01
N GLY A 111 1.50 9.35 -16.79
CA GLY A 111 0.83 10.60 -17.08
C GLY A 111 1.67 11.54 -17.94
N GLU A 112 2.37 11.01 -18.95
CA GLU A 112 2.71 11.83 -20.10
C GLU A 112 1.55 11.70 -21.11
N PRO A 113 0.64 12.69 -21.22
CA PRO A 113 -0.26 12.76 -22.34
C PRO A 113 0.59 13.01 -23.59
N GLN A 114 0.73 11.95 -24.37
CA GLN A 114 1.02 11.89 -25.80
C GLN A 114 1.06 13.28 -26.47
N PRO A 115 2.19 13.74 -27.02
CA PRO A 115 2.22 15.00 -27.75
C PRO A 115 1.23 14.89 -28.92
N ALA A 116 0.19 15.72 -28.87
CA ALA A 116 -0.78 15.86 -29.96
C ALA A 116 -0.04 16.12 -31.28
N PRO A 117 -0.48 15.53 -32.41
CA PRO A 117 0.17 15.77 -33.70
C PRO A 117 0.17 17.26 -33.99
N GLN A 118 1.37 17.82 -34.15
CA GLN A 118 1.57 19.22 -34.49
C GLN A 118 0.79 19.51 -35.77
N SER A 119 -0.32 20.23 -35.62
CA SER A 119 -1.07 20.77 -36.74
C SER A 119 -0.16 21.78 -37.43
N SER A 120 0.35 21.41 -38.60
CA SER A 120 1.09 22.30 -39.49
C SER A 120 0.25 23.53 -39.77
N ARG A 121 0.60 24.62 -39.10
CA ARG A 121 0.06 25.95 -39.34
C ARG A 121 0.74 26.47 -40.61
N THR A 122 0.26 26.04 -41.77
CA THR A 122 0.64 26.63 -43.06
C THR A 122 -0.13 27.94 -43.20
N GLY A 123 0.63 29.03 -43.37
CA GLY A 123 0.14 30.42 -43.28
C GLY A 123 -0.89 30.83 -44.34
N PRO A 124 -1.45 32.04 -44.21
CA PRO A 124 -2.52 32.52 -45.09
C PRO A 124 -1.99 32.85 -46.49
N PRO A 125 -2.82 32.78 -47.54
CA PRO A 125 -2.45 33.25 -48.86
C PRO A 125 -2.41 34.79 -48.85
N ARG A 126 -1.27 35.36 -49.22
CA ARG A 126 -1.16 36.78 -49.60
C ARG A 126 -1.08 36.87 -51.13
N SER A 127 -2.06 37.59 -51.67
CA SER A 127 -2.16 38.31 -52.96
C SER A 127 -1.44 37.77 -54.19
#